data_AF-A0A363TMQ1-F1
#
_entry.id   AF-A0A363TMQ1-F1
#
_cell.length_a   1.000
_cell.length_b   1.000
_cell.length_c   1.000
_cell.angle_alpha   90.00
_cell.angle_beta   90.00
_cell.angle_gamma   90.00
#
_symmetry.space_group_name_H-M   'P 1'
#
loop_
_entity.id
_entity.type
_entity.pdbx_description
1 polymer ?
#
loop_
_entity_poly.entity_id
_entity_poly.type
_entity_poly.pdbx_seq_one_letter_code
_entity_poly.pdbx_strand_id
1 'polypeptide(L)'
;MHGERGKAMLALRRVFIDGPARPDLVLLHFTAAPEEAKDRVIARASLVLTPTGKPRQREGRIFLPSPLPGRRFLVRYFYSTIGGGSEWFSPVYEVPVPCDEVAGDLVPMEETDSGNLPPAPGAGWFRLLLPARNGEPRTGTVRFGFGAMRKKPSPSLCRAAISVEGNLPVIEVPEALSVLKNRPMPFYLYHVAGENGLLVADKINCARLTLRDEEGSVVCARILWGDPTWNAQNFSAMEVKNFAAREGRASNYFFAGDREAFLRTRSEAIGAHPLPRTFEAFVFGPEGSVVEYCYQVLLRRPGGTVAAAWRNREGGNWSVTL
;
A
#
# COMPACT_ATOMS: atom_id res chain seq x y z
N MET A 1 36.94 12.50 -11.20
CA MET A 1 36.17 11.67 -10.27
C MET A 1 34.92 12.42 -9.84
N HIS A 2 33.83 12.29 -10.60
CA HIS A 2 32.50 12.74 -10.17
C HIS A 2 31.80 11.51 -9.61
N GLY A 3 31.66 11.46 -8.29
CA GLY A 3 30.95 10.38 -7.62
C GLY A 3 29.49 10.43 -8.04
N GLU A 4 29.06 9.41 -8.78
CA GLU A 4 27.66 9.12 -9.05
C GLU A 4 26.95 8.86 -7.72
N ARG A 5 26.25 9.87 -7.21
CA ARG A 5 25.37 9.70 -6.05
C ARG A 5 24.08 9.05 -6.54
N GLY A 6 23.93 7.76 -6.27
CA GLY A 6 22.65 7.08 -6.36
C GLY A 6 21.59 7.88 -5.58
N LYS A 7 20.41 8.03 -6.16
CA LYS A 7 19.26 8.61 -5.44
C LYS A 7 18.86 7.60 -4.38
N ALA A 8 19.23 7.79 -3.12
CA ALA A 8 18.80 6.88 -2.07
C ALA A 8 17.28 7.01 -1.82
N MET A 9 16.60 5.94 -1.40
CA MET A 9 15.30 6.03 -0.74
C MET A 9 15.50 5.99 0.78
N LEU A 10 14.55 6.57 1.51
CA LEU A 10 14.47 6.49 2.96
C LEU A 10 13.25 5.64 3.34
N ALA A 11 13.47 4.63 4.18
CA ALA A 11 12.40 3.89 4.83
C ALA A 11 12.29 4.34 6.28
N LEU A 12 11.20 5.03 6.63
CA LEU A 12 10.90 5.48 7.98
C LEU A 12 10.03 4.45 8.70
N ARG A 13 10.60 3.82 9.72
CA ARG A 13 9.93 2.82 10.55
C ARG A 13 8.88 3.44 11.47
N ARG A 14 7.71 2.82 11.56
CA ARG A 14 6.63 3.24 12.46
C ARG A 14 6.02 2.05 13.19
N VAL A 15 5.80 2.24 14.49
CA VAL A 15 5.43 1.17 15.42
C VAL A 15 4.09 1.51 16.06
N PHE A 16 3.23 0.50 16.16
CA PHE A 16 2.03 0.53 16.96
C PHE A 16 2.08 -0.57 18.03
N ILE A 17 1.68 -0.24 19.25
CA ILE A 17 1.61 -1.19 20.37
C ILE A 17 0.14 -1.48 20.65
N ASP A 18 -0.27 -2.73 20.43
CA ASP A 18 -1.61 -3.20 20.73
C ASP A 18 -1.90 -3.02 22.24
N GLY A 19 -3.05 -2.42 22.55
CA GLY A 19 -3.57 -2.38 23.91
C GLY A 19 -4.05 -3.75 24.40
N PRO A 20 -4.66 -3.82 25.60
CA PRO A 20 -5.21 -5.07 26.12
C PRO A 20 -6.27 -5.70 25.21
N ALA A 21 -7.14 -4.86 24.62
CA ALA A 21 -8.06 -5.25 23.56
C ALA A 21 -7.34 -5.15 22.22
N ARG A 22 -6.95 -6.30 21.67
CA ARG A 22 -6.20 -6.36 20.40
C ARG A 22 -7.13 -6.00 19.23
N PRO A 23 -6.80 -4.99 18.41
CA PRO A 23 -7.57 -4.68 17.22
C PRO A 23 -7.38 -5.76 16.14
N ASP A 24 -8.42 -5.96 15.32
CA ASP A 24 -8.38 -6.88 14.18
C ASP A 24 -7.39 -6.36 13.13
N LEU A 25 -7.46 -5.05 12.85
CA LEU A 25 -6.64 -4.36 11.86
C LEU A 25 -6.02 -3.10 12.46
N VAL A 26 -4.78 -2.81 12.08
CA VAL A 26 -4.13 -1.51 12.31
C VAL A 26 -3.64 -0.99 10.97
N LEU A 27 -4.02 0.24 10.63
CA LEU A 27 -3.56 0.95 9.45
C LEU A 27 -2.71 2.15 9.84
N LEU A 28 -1.67 2.43 9.06
CA LEU A 28 -0.86 3.64 9.12
C LEU A 28 -1.21 4.47 7.90
N HIS A 29 -1.73 5.67 8.12
CA HIS A 29 -2.03 6.61 7.06
C HIS A 29 -0.98 7.71 7.09
N PHE A 30 -0.46 8.11 5.93
CA PHE A 30 0.51 9.19 5.88
C PHE A 30 0.38 10.07 4.64
N THR A 31 0.87 11.30 4.78
CA THR A 31 1.19 12.21 3.68
C THR A 31 2.61 12.75 3.88
N ALA A 32 3.36 12.93 2.81
CA ALA A 32 4.64 13.63 2.83
C ALA A 32 4.62 14.80 1.86
N ALA A 33 5.22 15.92 2.26
CA ALA A 33 5.42 17.12 1.45
C ALA A 33 6.79 17.72 1.77
N PRO A 34 7.42 18.51 0.87
CA PRO A 34 8.57 19.32 1.24
C PRO A 34 8.23 20.23 2.43
N GLU A 35 9.15 20.38 3.38
CA GLU A 35 8.92 21.16 4.61
C GLU A 35 8.55 22.62 4.31
N GLU A 36 9.16 23.19 3.28
CA GLU A 36 8.91 24.54 2.77
C GLU A 36 7.62 24.69 1.93
N ALA A 37 6.99 23.58 1.52
CA ALA A 37 5.85 23.57 0.62
C ALA A 37 4.82 22.52 1.07
N LYS A 38 4.25 22.72 2.26
CA LYS A 38 3.37 21.75 2.95
C LYS A 38 2.13 21.33 2.16
N ASP A 39 1.66 22.17 1.25
CA ASP A 39 0.49 21.88 0.42
C ASP A 39 0.83 21.01 -0.81
N ARG A 40 2.12 20.85 -1.12
CA ARG A 40 2.60 20.02 -2.23
C ARG A 40 2.85 18.60 -1.75
N VAL A 41 1.77 17.82 -1.62
CA VAL A 41 1.86 16.40 -1.27
C VAL A 41 2.59 15.63 -2.37
N ILE A 42 3.72 15.01 -2.01
CA ILE A 42 4.54 14.17 -2.90
C ILE A 42 4.27 12.68 -2.72
N ALA A 43 3.77 12.28 -1.55
CA ALA A 43 3.37 10.91 -1.25
C ALA A 43 2.15 10.91 -0.33
N ARG A 44 1.23 9.98 -0.56
CA ARG A 44 0.05 9.76 0.28
C ARG A 44 -0.38 8.31 0.16
N ALA A 45 -0.45 7.59 1.26
CA ALA A 45 -0.86 6.18 1.25
C ALA A 45 -1.42 5.73 2.60
N SER A 46 -2.03 4.55 2.59
CA SER A 46 -2.44 3.80 3.77
C SER A 46 -1.78 2.44 3.73
N LEU A 47 -1.18 2.03 4.84
CA LEU A 47 -0.40 0.80 4.96
C LEU A 47 -1.01 -0.08 6.04
N VAL A 48 -1.00 -1.40 5.84
CA VAL A 48 -1.33 -2.35 6.90
C VAL A 48 -0.09 -2.52 7.79
N LEU A 49 -0.24 -2.36 9.11
CA LEU A 49 0.83 -2.72 10.05
C LEU A 49 0.77 -4.20 10.38
N THR A 50 1.93 -4.85 10.23
CA THR A 50 2.08 -6.28 10.45
C THR A 50 2.62 -6.54 11.85
N PRO A 51 2.16 -7.61 12.55
CA PRO A 51 2.78 -8.05 13.80
C PRO A 51 4.30 -8.26 13.63
N THR A 52 5.06 -7.88 14.66
CA THR A 52 6.50 -8.19 14.73
C THR A 52 6.74 -9.43 15.59
N GLY A 53 8.00 -9.86 15.69
CA GLY A 53 8.40 -10.90 16.66
C GLY A 53 8.32 -10.45 18.13
N LYS A 54 8.06 -9.16 18.41
CA LYS A 54 7.90 -8.65 19.78
C LYS A 54 6.42 -8.67 20.19
N PRO A 55 6.09 -9.06 21.43
CA PRO A 55 4.71 -9.13 21.90
C PRO A 55 3.95 -7.81 21.69
N ARG A 56 2.72 -7.91 21.16
CA ARG A 56 1.79 -6.79 20.93
C ARG A 56 2.30 -5.69 20.00
N GLN A 57 3.47 -5.85 19.39
CA GLN A 57 4.01 -4.84 18.52
C GLN A 57 3.61 -5.11 17.07
N ARG A 58 3.22 -4.06 16.37
CA ARG A 58 3.07 -4.05 14.91
C ARG A 58 3.96 -2.97 14.31
N GLU A 59 4.40 -3.18 13.09
CA GLU A 59 5.30 -2.27 12.39
C GLU A 59 4.88 -2.06 10.92
N GLY A 60 5.14 -0.86 10.43
CA GLY A 60 5.12 -0.51 9.02
C GLY A 60 6.29 0.40 8.67
N ARG A 61 6.56 0.58 7.38
CA ARG A 61 7.61 1.48 6.89
C ARG A 61 7.01 2.44 5.87
N ILE A 62 7.31 3.72 6.03
CA ILE A 62 6.96 4.77 5.09
C ILE A 62 8.16 4.96 4.17
N PHE A 63 7.98 4.70 2.88
CA PHE A 63 9.05 4.85 1.89
C PHE A 63 8.93 6.19 1.18
N LEU A 64 10.05 6.92 1.16
CA LEU A 64 10.15 8.25 0.57
C LEU A 64 11.41 8.33 -0.28
N PRO A 65 11.42 9.15 -1.35
CA PRO A 65 12.68 9.53 -1.97
C PRO A 65 13.59 10.21 -0.92
N SER A 66 14.90 10.13 -1.06
CA SER A 66 15.78 10.97 -0.24
C SER A 66 15.59 12.44 -0.61
N PRO A 67 15.48 13.34 0.39
CA PRO A 67 15.47 14.76 0.10
C PRO A 67 16.84 15.21 -0.44
N LEU A 68 16.83 16.33 -1.17
CA LEU A 68 18.07 16.97 -1.59
C LEU A 68 18.90 17.37 -0.35
N PRO A 69 20.24 17.46 -0.45
CA PRO A 69 21.07 17.89 0.67
C PRO A 69 20.57 19.20 1.29
N GLY A 70 20.42 19.21 2.62
CA GLY A 70 19.89 20.36 3.37
C GLY A 70 18.37 20.58 3.27
N ARG A 71 17.63 19.70 2.57
CA ARG A 71 16.16 19.71 2.50
C ARG A 71 15.57 18.62 3.37
N ARG A 72 14.30 18.80 3.73
CA ARG A 72 13.53 17.84 4.53
C ARG A 72 12.11 17.71 3.97
N PHE A 73 11.51 16.56 4.22
CA PHE A 73 10.08 16.35 4.05
C PHE A 73 9.38 16.46 5.40
N LEU A 74 8.21 17.09 5.44
CA LEU A 74 7.28 16.96 6.55
C LEU A 74 6.42 15.72 6.31
N VAL A 75 6.57 14.71 7.17
CA VAL A 75 5.73 13.51 7.15
C VAL A 75 4.65 13.67 8.22
N ARG A 76 3.40 13.70 7.77
CA ARG A 76 2.21 13.67 8.64
C ARG A 76 1.66 12.27 8.62
N TYR A 77 1.44 11.67 9.78
CA TYR A 77 0.90 10.32 9.87
C TYR A 77 -0.01 10.13 11.07
N PHE A 78 -0.88 9.14 11.00
CA PHE A 78 -1.74 8.71 12.10
C PHE A 78 -2.12 7.25 11.92
N TYR A 79 -2.58 6.63 13.00
CA TYR A 79 -3.04 5.25 13.02
C TYR A 79 -4.57 5.20 12.99
N SER A 80 -5.12 4.19 12.32
CA SER A 80 -6.49 3.75 12.58
C SER A 80 -6.51 2.30 13.00
N THR A 81 -7.47 1.95 13.85
CA THR A 81 -7.69 0.57 14.28
C THR A 81 -9.12 0.16 14.02
N ILE A 82 -9.32 -1.10 13.67
CA ILE A 82 -10.65 -1.70 13.51
C ILE A 82 -10.79 -2.83 14.50
N GLY A 83 -11.89 -2.83 15.24
CA GLY A 83 -12.25 -3.89 16.18
C GLY A 83 -13.62 -3.63 16.79
N GLY A 84 -14.32 -4.69 17.22
CA GLY A 84 -15.61 -4.56 17.91
C GLY A 84 -16.70 -3.85 17.10
N GLY A 85 -16.61 -3.85 15.77
CA GLY A 85 -17.56 -3.17 14.88
C GLY A 85 -17.36 -1.65 14.75
N SER A 86 -16.22 -1.13 15.23
CA SER A 86 -15.89 0.29 15.20
C SER A 86 -14.52 0.54 14.58
N GLU A 87 -14.30 1.79 14.16
CA GLU A 87 -13.00 2.28 13.72
C GLU A 87 -12.58 3.44 14.63
N TRP A 88 -11.36 3.37 15.15
CA TRP A 88 -10.77 4.40 15.99
C TRP A 88 -9.57 5.03 15.29
N PHE A 89 -9.29 6.30 15.60
CA PHE A 89 -8.20 7.06 15.01
C PHE A 89 -7.34 7.70 16.09
N SER A 90 -6.03 7.63 15.92
CA SER A 90 -5.09 8.38 16.76
C SER A 90 -5.11 9.87 16.40
N PRO A 91 -4.50 10.72 17.25
CA PRO A 91 -4.06 12.05 16.82
C PRO A 91 -3.14 11.98 15.60
N VAL A 92 -3.00 13.12 14.91
CA VAL A 92 -2.03 13.29 13.83
C VAL A 92 -0.67 13.64 14.43
N TYR A 93 0.35 12.92 13.98
CA TYR A 93 1.74 13.16 14.27
C TYR A 93 2.41 13.84 13.07
N GLU A 94 3.29 14.80 13.33
CA GLU A 94 4.08 15.47 12.30
C GLU A 94 5.56 15.32 12.62
N VAL A 95 6.37 14.97 11.63
CA VAL A 95 7.81 14.81 11.82
C VAL A 95 8.59 15.21 10.57
N PRO A 96 9.62 16.06 10.70
CA PRO A 96 10.53 16.36 9.59
C PRO A 96 11.48 15.18 9.34
N VAL A 97 11.78 14.89 8.07
CA VAL A 97 12.62 13.77 7.65
C VAL A 97 13.64 14.23 6.61
N PRO A 98 14.95 14.01 6.82
CA PRO A 98 15.57 13.43 8.01
C PRO A 98 15.60 14.41 9.21
N CYS A 99 15.58 13.88 10.43
CA CYS A 99 15.91 14.61 11.67
C CYS A 99 16.42 13.64 12.75
N ASP A 100 17.04 14.19 13.80
CA ASP A 100 17.67 13.40 14.88
C ASP A 100 16.65 12.54 15.66
N GLU A 101 15.43 13.03 15.83
CA GLU A 101 14.35 12.33 16.54
C GLU A 101 14.02 10.97 15.90
N VAL A 102 14.14 10.88 14.57
CA VAL A 102 13.81 9.66 13.82
C VAL A 102 15.04 8.97 13.25
N ALA A 103 16.25 9.41 13.58
CA ALA A 103 17.48 8.86 13.02
C ALA A 103 17.59 7.35 13.26
N GLY A 104 17.19 6.86 14.43
CA GLY A 104 17.16 5.43 14.76
C GLY A 104 16.05 4.63 14.06
N ASP A 105 15.05 5.29 13.50
CA ASP A 105 13.95 4.67 12.74
C ASP A 105 14.11 4.83 11.22
N LEU A 106 15.13 5.55 10.76
CA LEU A 106 15.42 5.75 9.35
C LEU A 106 16.42 4.71 8.87
N VAL A 107 15.99 3.93 7.89
CA VAL A 107 16.86 2.99 7.17
C VAL A 107 17.08 3.55 5.76
N PRO A 108 18.32 3.91 5.39
CA PRO A 108 18.63 4.23 4.00
C PRO A 108 18.51 2.95 3.17
N MET A 109 17.87 3.06 2.00
CA MET A 109 17.85 1.99 1.02
C MET A 109 18.79 2.36 -0.12
N GLU A 110 19.68 1.43 -0.46
CA GLU A 110 20.57 1.58 -1.60
C GLU A 110 19.77 1.44 -2.90
N GLU A 111 19.71 2.52 -3.67
CA GLU A 111 19.36 2.45 -5.08
C GLU A 111 20.63 2.63 -5.91
N THR A 112 20.82 1.76 -6.90
CA THR A 112 21.84 1.92 -7.92
C THR A 112 21.31 2.83 -9.03
N ASP A 113 22.18 3.67 -9.60
CA ASP A 113 21.88 4.53 -10.74
C ASP A 113 20.74 5.56 -10.50
N SER A 114 19.68 5.48 -11.32
CA SER A 114 18.56 6.43 -11.42
C SER A 114 17.38 6.12 -10.48
N GLY A 115 17.49 5.07 -9.66
CA GLY A 115 16.43 4.61 -8.78
C GLY A 115 15.38 3.74 -9.46
N ASN A 116 14.52 3.10 -8.65
CA ASN A 116 13.29 2.52 -9.16
C ASN A 116 12.34 3.65 -9.61
N LEU A 117 11.55 3.40 -10.65
CA LEU A 117 10.58 4.40 -11.11
C LEU A 117 9.57 4.69 -9.98
N PRO A 118 9.46 5.93 -9.49
CA PRO A 118 8.42 6.27 -8.54
C PRO A 118 7.05 6.05 -9.23
N PRO A 119 5.98 5.79 -8.47
CA PRO A 119 4.65 5.76 -9.02
C PRO A 119 4.33 7.12 -9.66
N ALA A 120 3.49 7.09 -10.69
CA ALA A 120 2.90 8.29 -11.24
C ALA A 120 2.19 9.08 -10.10
N PRO A 121 2.15 10.43 -10.20
CA PRO A 121 1.50 11.25 -9.19
C PRO A 121 0.08 10.79 -8.88
N GLY A 122 -0.21 10.57 -7.58
CA GLY A 122 -1.54 10.14 -7.10
C GLY A 122 -1.80 8.63 -7.09
N ALA A 123 -0.85 7.81 -7.55
CA ALA A 123 -0.90 6.35 -7.44
C ALA A 123 -0.07 5.84 -6.27
N GLY A 124 -0.49 4.70 -5.70
CA GLY A 124 0.13 4.13 -4.51
C GLY A 124 1.26 3.14 -4.81
N TRP A 125 1.63 2.44 -3.76
CA TRP A 125 2.47 1.26 -3.81
C TRP A 125 1.67 0.07 -3.26
N PHE A 126 1.99 -1.13 -3.71
CA PHE A 126 1.54 -2.36 -3.08
C PHE A 126 2.75 -3.23 -2.73
N ARG A 127 2.59 -4.10 -1.76
CA ARG A 127 3.61 -4.98 -1.21
C ARG A 127 3.49 -6.34 -1.87
N LEU A 128 4.63 -6.94 -2.19
CA LEU A 128 4.70 -8.25 -2.81
C LEU A 128 5.86 -9.04 -2.20
N LEU A 129 5.60 -10.30 -1.85
CA LEU A 129 6.66 -11.22 -1.49
C LEU A 129 7.45 -11.54 -2.76
N LEU A 130 8.75 -11.25 -2.78
CA LEU A 130 9.55 -11.45 -3.98
C LEU A 130 9.42 -12.90 -4.47
N PRO A 131 9.08 -13.16 -5.75
CA PRO A 131 8.82 -14.50 -6.24
C PRO A 131 10.12 -15.29 -6.37
N ALA A 132 10.51 -16.00 -5.32
CA ALA A 132 11.73 -16.80 -5.38
C ALA A 132 11.54 -18.08 -6.19
N ARG A 133 12.52 -18.38 -7.03
CA ARG A 133 12.61 -19.63 -7.78
C ARG A 133 13.32 -20.70 -6.95
N ASN A 134 13.09 -21.97 -7.30
CA ASN A 134 13.79 -23.09 -6.67
C ASN A 134 15.30 -22.94 -6.93
N GLY A 135 16.10 -23.03 -5.86
CA GLY A 135 17.56 -22.90 -5.92
C GLY A 135 18.09 -21.46 -5.84
N GLU A 136 17.23 -20.43 -5.79
CA GLU A 136 17.69 -19.07 -5.51
C GLU A 136 18.18 -18.93 -4.05
N PRO A 137 19.29 -18.20 -3.82
CA PRO A 137 19.81 -17.99 -2.48
C PRO A 137 18.79 -17.24 -1.61
N ARG A 138 18.60 -17.74 -0.39
CA ARG A 138 17.72 -17.15 0.64
C ARG A 138 18.46 -16.18 1.56
N THR A 139 19.73 -15.91 1.29
CA THR A 139 20.59 -15.01 2.07
C THR A 139 21.44 -14.18 1.11
N GLY A 140 21.80 -12.96 1.53
CA GLY A 140 22.61 -12.03 0.73
C GLY A 140 21.76 -10.95 0.08
N THR A 141 22.22 -10.38 -1.03
CA THR A 141 21.54 -9.25 -1.67
C THR A 141 20.69 -9.69 -2.86
N VAL A 142 19.46 -9.20 -2.93
CA VAL A 142 18.63 -9.30 -4.13
C VAL A 142 18.50 -7.93 -4.77
N ARG A 143 18.80 -7.86 -6.07
CA ARG A 143 18.54 -6.67 -6.87
C ARG A 143 17.21 -6.83 -7.59
N PHE A 144 16.42 -5.76 -7.67
CA PHE A 144 15.13 -5.78 -8.35
C PHE A 144 14.79 -4.45 -9.01
N GLY A 145 13.83 -4.47 -9.93
CA GLY A 145 13.23 -3.28 -10.51
C GLY A 145 12.12 -3.62 -11.49
N PHE A 146 11.64 -2.62 -12.24
CA PHE A 146 10.36 -2.74 -12.93
C PHE A 146 10.38 -2.18 -14.36
N GLY A 147 9.49 -2.69 -15.22
CA GLY A 147 9.35 -2.19 -16.60
C GLY A 147 7.98 -2.43 -17.23
N ALA A 148 7.52 -1.44 -18.02
CA ALA A 148 6.17 -1.38 -18.60
C ALA A 148 5.93 -2.25 -19.85
N MET A 149 6.98 -2.77 -20.50
CA MET A 149 6.87 -3.67 -21.66
C MET A 149 7.93 -4.75 -21.60
N ARG A 150 7.73 -5.84 -22.36
CA ARG A 150 8.68 -6.92 -22.62
C ARG A 150 9.90 -6.41 -23.41
N LYS A 151 10.62 -5.43 -22.85
CA LYS A 151 12.00 -5.13 -23.24
C LYS A 151 12.79 -6.42 -23.02
N LYS A 152 13.82 -6.66 -23.83
CA LYS A 152 14.76 -7.75 -23.57
C LYS A 152 15.22 -7.62 -22.10
N PRO A 153 14.97 -8.62 -21.24
CA PRO A 153 15.37 -8.54 -19.85
C PRO A 153 16.85 -8.16 -19.76
N SER A 154 17.17 -7.16 -18.94
CA SER A 154 18.54 -6.69 -18.71
C SER A 154 18.77 -6.46 -17.22
N PRO A 155 19.93 -6.85 -16.66
CA PRO A 155 20.29 -6.55 -15.27
C PRO A 155 20.25 -5.05 -14.94
N SER A 156 20.43 -4.18 -15.94
CA SER A 156 20.29 -2.71 -15.78
C SER A 156 18.88 -2.22 -15.41
N LEU A 157 17.88 -3.11 -15.45
CA LEU A 157 16.54 -2.85 -14.93
C LEU A 157 16.43 -3.10 -13.41
N CYS A 158 17.37 -3.82 -12.81
CA CYS A 158 17.40 -4.12 -11.37
C CYS A 158 18.12 -3.02 -10.59
N ARG A 159 17.40 -1.92 -10.35
CA ARG A 159 17.94 -0.64 -9.85
C ARG A 159 17.85 -0.45 -8.33
N ALA A 160 17.14 -1.30 -7.63
CA ALA A 160 17.11 -1.33 -6.17
C ALA A 160 17.75 -2.61 -5.65
N ALA A 161 18.29 -2.56 -4.44
CA ALA A 161 18.84 -3.71 -3.73
C ALA A 161 18.16 -3.86 -2.36
N ILE A 162 17.95 -5.11 -1.94
CA ILE A 162 17.48 -5.45 -0.61
C ILE A 162 18.27 -6.64 -0.06
N SER A 163 18.70 -6.53 1.20
CA SER A 163 19.32 -7.64 1.91
C SER A 163 18.27 -8.65 2.35
N VAL A 164 18.62 -9.93 2.23
CA VAL A 164 17.79 -11.08 2.55
C VAL A 164 18.48 -11.88 3.64
N GLU A 165 17.72 -12.20 4.70
CA GLU A 165 18.20 -12.90 5.90
C GLU A 165 17.33 -14.15 6.16
N GLY A 166 17.23 -15.04 5.17
CA GLY A 166 16.52 -16.32 5.27
C GLY A 166 15.08 -16.29 4.74
N ASN A 167 14.29 -15.28 5.12
CA ASN A 167 12.92 -15.11 4.62
C ASN A 167 12.88 -14.33 3.32
N LEU A 168 11.88 -14.60 2.47
CA LEU A 168 11.72 -13.84 1.23
C LEU A 168 11.45 -12.37 1.53
N PRO A 169 12.15 -11.45 0.85
CA PRO A 169 11.94 -10.04 1.07
C PRO A 169 10.56 -9.64 0.56
N VAL A 170 9.87 -8.81 1.33
CA VAL A 170 8.70 -8.09 0.86
C VAL A 170 9.18 -6.79 0.22
N ILE A 171 8.88 -6.62 -1.06
CA ILE A 171 9.22 -5.41 -1.82
C ILE A 171 7.99 -4.53 -2.00
N GLU A 172 8.20 -3.23 -2.13
CA GLU A 172 7.16 -2.31 -2.59
C GLU A 172 7.21 -2.17 -4.11
N VAL A 173 6.04 -2.33 -4.72
CA VAL A 173 5.82 -2.31 -6.16
C VAL A 173 4.93 -1.11 -6.48
N PRO A 174 5.33 -0.24 -7.41
CA PRO A 174 4.53 0.95 -7.74
C PRO A 174 3.28 0.51 -8.51
N GLU A 175 2.10 0.85 -7.99
CA GLU A 175 0.81 0.56 -8.65
C GLU A 175 0.77 1.19 -10.05
N ALA A 176 1.41 2.34 -10.20
CA ALA A 176 1.31 3.23 -11.34
C ALA A 176 2.06 2.82 -12.61
N LEU A 177 2.96 1.83 -12.56
CA LEU A 177 3.61 1.33 -13.79
C LEU A 177 2.63 0.67 -14.75
N SER A 178 1.38 0.51 -14.30
CA SER A 178 0.34 -0.24 -14.97
C SER A 178 -0.83 0.61 -15.48
N VAL A 179 -0.97 1.92 -15.24
CA VAL A 179 -2.29 2.55 -15.54
C VAL A 179 -2.36 3.13 -16.97
N LEU A 180 -3.14 2.49 -17.85
CA LEU A 180 -3.56 3.05 -19.15
C LEU A 180 -5.07 3.29 -19.14
N LYS A 181 -5.51 4.54 -19.36
CA LYS A 181 -6.95 4.92 -19.37
C LYS A 181 -7.71 4.43 -18.12
N ASN A 182 -7.11 4.59 -16.93
CA ASN A 182 -7.65 4.14 -15.64
C ASN A 182 -7.85 2.61 -15.53
N ARG A 183 -7.15 1.82 -16.34
CA ARG A 183 -7.11 0.36 -16.22
C ARG A 183 -5.68 -0.08 -15.93
N PRO A 184 -5.47 -0.99 -14.96
CA PRO A 184 -4.15 -1.58 -14.78
C PRO A 184 -3.80 -2.49 -15.96
N MET A 185 -2.55 -2.39 -16.39
CA MET A 185 -1.89 -3.09 -17.49
C MET A 185 -0.82 -4.00 -16.90
N PRO A 186 -0.62 -5.20 -17.44
CA PRO A 186 0.49 -6.02 -16.99
C PRO A 186 1.82 -5.31 -17.18
N PHE A 187 2.70 -5.44 -16.19
CA PHE A 187 4.08 -4.98 -16.24
C PHE A 187 5.00 -6.09 -15.74
N TYR A 188 6.32 -5.87 -15.74
CA TYR A 188 7.28 -6.87 -15.31
C TYR A 188 8.06 -6.39 -14.08
N LEU A 189 8.18 -7.27 -13.10
CA LEU A 189 9.17 -7.26 -12.05
C LEU A 189 10.40 -8.02 -12.55
N TYR A 190 11.57 -7.40 -12.47
CA TYR A 190 12.85 -8.03 -12.77
C TYR A 190 13.63 -8.20 -11.48
N HIS A 191 14.27 -9.34 -11.28
CA HIS A 191 15.19 -9.53 -10.15
C HIS A 191 16.37 -10.44 -10.45
N VAL A 192 17.43 -10.25 -9.66
CA VAL A 192 18.65 -11.05 -9.63
C VAL A 192 19.00 -11.34 -8.18
N ALA A 193 19.02 -12.62 -7.79
CA ALA A 193 19.34 -13.06 -6.44
C ALA A 193 20.83 -13.46 -6.33
N GLY A 194 21.59 -12.76 -5.49
CA GLY A 194 23.05 -12.93 -5.37
C GLY A 194 23.84 -12.32 -6.53
N GLU A 195 25.17 -12.27 -6.40
CA GLU A 195 26.05 -11.63 -7.39
C GLU A 195 26.03 -12.32 -8.76
N ASN A 196 25.89 -13.65 -8.77
CA ASN A 196 25.88 -14.49 -9.97
C ASN A 196 24.48 -15.06 -10.29
N GLY A 197 23.43 -14.42 -9.76
CA GLY A 197 22.05 -14.85 -9.99
C GLY A 197 21.63 -14.74 -11.45
N LEU A 198 20.70 -15.59 -11.87
CA LEU A 198 20.04 -15.43 -13.16
C LEU A 198 19.03 -14.28 -13.09
N LEU A 199 18.92 -13.52 -14.18
CA LEU A 199 17.89 -12.50 -14.31
C LEU A 199 16.53 -13.17 -14.54
N VAL A 200 15.60 -12.89 -13.63
CA VAL A 200 14.20 -13.31 -13.71
C VAL A 200 13.35 -12.13 -14.16
N ALA A 201 12.28 -12.43 -14.89
CA ALA A 201 11.26 -11.47 -15.29
C ALA A 201 9.88 -12.04 -14.98
N ASP A 202 9.27 -11.57 -13.90
CA ASP A 202 7.94 -11.93 -13.45
C ASP A 202 6.92 -10.95 -14.01
N LYS A 203 5.99 -11.48 -14.80
CA LYS A 203 4.84 -10.71 -15.25
C LYS A 203 3.93 -10.47 -14.05
N ILE A 204 3.65 -9.22 -13.75
CA ILE A 204 2.69 -8.81 -12.73
C ILE A 204 1.35 -8.58 -13.40
N ASN A 205 0.39 -9.43 -13.07
CA ASN A 205 -0.99 -9.35 -13.52
C ASN A 205 -1.85 -8.58 -12.50
N CYS A 206 -3.08 -8.26 -12.91
CA CYS A 206 -4.07 -7.63 -12.05
C CYS A 206 -5.43 -8.31 -12.18
N ALA A 207 -6.19 -8.33 -11.09
CA ALA A 207 -7.59 -8.73 -11.11
C ALA A 207 -8.46 -7.62 -10.55
N ARG A 208 -9.61 -7.39 -11.19
CA ARG A 208 -10.65 -6.51 -10.66
C ARG A 208 -11.52 -7.32 -9.70
N LEU A 209 -11.59 -6.87 -8.46
CA LEU A 209 -12.48 -7.43 -7.43
C LEU A 209 -13.69 -6.52 -7.24
N THR A 210 -14.85 -7.12 -7.03
CA THR A 210 -16.11 -6.40 -6.90
C THR A 210 -16.88 -6.80 -5.66
N LEU A 211 -17.44 -5.82 -4.96
CA LEU A 211 -18.41 -6.03 -3.88
C LEU A 211 -19.77 -5.49 -4.34
N ARG A 212 -20.81 -6.33 -4.28
CA ARG A 212 -22.19 -5.93 -4.58
C ARG A 212 -22.89 -5.46 -3.32
N ASP A 213 -23.57 -4.33 -3.41
CA ASP A 213 -24.42 -3.77 -2.37
C ASP A 213 -25.86 -3.70 -2.88
N GLU A 214 -26.62 -4.76 -2.57
CA GLU A 214 -28.01 -4.95 -3.01
C GLU A 214 -28.98 -4.05 -2.22
N GLU A 215 -28.67 -3.77 -0.95
CA GLU A 215 -29.54 -3.02 -0.03
C GLU A 215 -29.22 -1.51 0.03
N GLY A 216 -28.08 -1.10 -0.52
CA GLY A 216 -27.63 0.29 -0.45
C GLY A 216 -27.12 0.72 0.92
N SER A 217 -26.70 -0.23 1.76
CA SER A 217 -26.24 0.02 3.13
C SER A 217 -24.74 0.31 3.22
N VAL A 218 -23.96 0.05 2.18
CA VAL A 218 -22.51 0.26 2.19
C VAL A 218 -22.17 1.73 1.87
N VAL A 219 -21.47 2.40 2.78
CA VAL A 219 -20.97 3.78 2.60
C VAL A 219 -19.53 3.77 2.09
N CYS A 220 -18.68 2.94 2.70
CA CYS A 220 -17.31 2.70 2.26
C CYS A 220 -17.07 1.20 2.16
N ALA A 221 -16.28 0.78 1.16
CA ALA A 221 -15.77 -0.56 1.06
C ALA A 221 -14.27 -0.49 0.81
N ARG A 222 -13.53 -1.44 1.38
CA ARG A 222 -12.09 -1.60 1.17
C ARG A 222 -11.75 -3.08 1.12
N ILE A 223 -10.73 -3.41 0.36
CA ILE A 223 -10.14 -4.74 0.31
C ILE A 223 -8.83 -4.74 1.08
N LEU A 224 -8.68 -5.74 1.92
CA LEU A 224 -7.39 -6.17 2.45
C LEU A 224 -7.00 -7.41 1.69
N TRP A 225 -5.78 -7.44 1.19
CA TRP A 225 -5.35 -8.52 0.32
C TRP A 225 -3.86 -8.78 0.44
N GLY A 226 -3.43 -9.96 0.04
CA GLY A 226 -2.03 -10.36 0.09
C GLY A 226 -1.81 -11.73 -0.50
N ASP A 227 -0.58 -12.21 -0.42
CA ASP A 227 -0.29 -13.60 -0.70
C ASP A 227 -0.89 -14.51 0.40
N PRO A 228 -1.05 -15.83 0.17
CA PRO A 228 -1.68 -16.73 1.15
C PRO A 228 -0.95 -16.82 2.50
N THR A 229 0.32 -16.42 2.56
CA THR A 229 1.06 -16.35 3.83
C THR A 229 0.79 -15.07 4.61
N TRP A 230 0.09 -14.10 4.00
CA TRP A 230 -0.18 -12.77 4.54
C TRP A 230 1.09 -12.03 5.00
N ASN A 231 2.25 -12.36 4.40
CA ASN A 231 3.50 -11.66 4.68
C ASN A 231 3.58 -10.33 3.91
N ALA A 232 2.95 -10.26 2.74
CA ALA A 232 2.84 -9.04 1.93
C ALA A 232 1.40 -8.50 1.92
N GLN A 233 1.02 -7.84 3.02
CA GLN A 233 -0.35 -7.34 3.23
C GLN A 233 -0.55 -5.97 2.56
N ASN A 234 -1.73 -5.81 1.95
CA ASN A 234 -2.11 -4.64 1.18
C ASN A 234 -3.50 -4.15 1.56
N PHE A 235 -3.74 -2.88 1.24
CA PHE A 235 -4.98 -2.19 1.49
C PHE A 235 -5.38 -1.40 0.25
N SER A 236 -6.62 -1.54 -0.21
CA SER A 236 -7.15 -0.72 -1.29
C SER A 236 -8.57 -0.27 -0.99
N ALA A 237 -8.82 1.04 -1.06
CA ALA A 237 -10.17 1.58 -1.02
C ALA A 237 -10.91 1.17 -2.29
N MET A 238 -12.12 0.65 -2.16
CA MET A 238 -12.98 0.36 -3.30
C MET A 238 -13.87 1.56 -3.61
N GLU A 239 -14.11 1.80 -4.89
CA GLU A 239 -14.98 2.89 -5.33
C GLU A 239 -16.22 2.36 -6.05
N VAL A 240 -17.34 3.06 -5.91
CA VAL A 240 -18.56 2.73 -6.66
C VAL A 240 -18.29 2.89 -8.16
N LYS A 241 -18.72 1.92 -8.96
CA LYS A 241 -18.59 1.96 -10.42
C LYS A 241 -19.23 3.24 -10.97
N ASN A 242 -18.50 3.93 -11.85
CA ASN A 242 -18.88 5.21 -12.45
C ASN A 242 -19.05 6.37 -11.43
N PHE A 243 -18.42 6.30 -10.24
CA PHE A 243 -18.41 7.42 -9.30
C PHE A 243 -17.66 8.61 -9.91
N ALA A 244 -18.40 9.63 -10.32
CA ALA A 244 -17.86 10.78 -11.04
C ALA A 244 -17.34 11.89 -10.11
N ALA A 245 -17.95 12.04 -8.93
CA ALA A 245 -17.63 13.12 -8.01
C ALA A 245 -16.17 13.05 -7.54
N ARG A 246 -15.51 14.21 -7.45
CA ARG A 246 -14.20 14.34 -6.81
C ARG A 246 -14.34 14.36 -5.29
N GLU A 247 -15.34 15.09 -4.83
CA GLU A 247 -15.77 15.09 -3.43
C GLU A 247 -16.38 13.74 -3.07
N GLY A 248 -16.15 13.31 -1.83
CA GLY A 248 -16.67 12.04 -1.34
C GLY A 248 -15.96 10.79 -1.87
N ARG A 249 -14.88 10.86 -2.66
CA ARG A 249 -14.12 9.67 -3.12
C ARG A 249 -13.61 8.82 -1.97
N ALA A 250 -13.71 7.49 -2.08
CA ALA A 250 -13.43 6.53 -1.01
C ALA A 250 -12.01 6.70 -0.43
N SER A 251 -11.03 6.93 -1.30
CA SER A 251 -9.63 7.12 -0.93
C SER A 251 -9.37 8.38 -0.09
N ASN A 252 -10.32 9.32 -0.05
CA ASN A 252 -10.25 10.54 0.77
C ASN A 252 -10.74 10.33 2.20
N TYR A 253 -11.44 9.25 2.50
CA TYR A 253 -12.03 9.03 3.82
C TYR A 253 -11.05 9.23 4.97
N PHE A 254 -9.88 8.58 4.92
CA PHE A 254 -8.90 8.64 6.01
C PHE A 254 -8.31 10.04 6.20
N PHE A 255 -8.25 10.83 5.13
CA PHE A 255 -7.57 12.11 5.07
C PHE A 255 -8.55 13.30 5.16
N ALA A 256 -9.84 13.03 5.38
CA ALA A 256 -10.84 14.05 5.62
C ALA A 256 -10.60 14.69 7.00
N GLY A 257 -10.66 16.03 7.06
CA GLY A 257 -10.56 16.78 8.32
C GLY A 257 -11.73 16.49 9.26
N ASP A 258 -12.95 16.45 8.71
CA ASP A 258 -14.16 15.96 9.39
C ASP A 258 -14.65 14.67 8.71
N ARG A 259 -14.39 13.54 9.36
CA ARG A 259 -14.73 12.20 8.85
C ARG A 259 -16.23 11.92 8.90
N GLU A 260 -16.94 12.48 9.87
CA GLU A 260 -18.38 12.28 9.97
C GLU A 260 -19.11 13.07 8.88
N ALA A 261 -18.73 14.34 8.67
CA ALA A 261 -19.22 15.12 7.55
C ALA A 261 -18.88 14.45 6.22
N PHE A 262 -17.65 13.95 6.06
CA PHE A 262 -17.27 13.20 4.86
C PHE A 262 -18.18 12.00 4.62
N LEU A 263 -18.48 11.20 5.65
CA LEU A 263 -19.34 10.03 5.51
C LEU A 263 -20.79 10.39 5.17
N ARG A 264 -21.32 11.50 5.71
CA ARG A 264 -22.64 12.03 5.34
C ARG A 264 -22.67 12.42 3.86
N THR A 265 -21.75 13.28 3.41
CA THR A 265 -21.64 13.71 2.01
C THR A 265 -21.43 12.52 1.06
N ARG A 266 -20.57 11.57 1.43
CA ARG A 266 -20.36 10.36 0.64
C ARG A 266 -21.63 9.50 0.58
N SER A 267 -22.35 9.34 1.69
CA SER A 267 -23.61 8.57 1.71
C SER A 267 -24.66 9.20 0.79
N GLU A 268 -24.75 10.53 0.73
CA GLU A 268 -25.64 11.25 -0.19
C GLU A 268 -25.21 11.05 -1.65
N ALA A 269 -23.92 11.23 -1.94
CA ALA A 269 -23.37 11.07 -3.29
C ALA A 269 -23.58 9.64 -3.83
N ILE A 270 -23.31 8.61 -3.02
CA ILE A 270 -23.55 7.21 -3.38
C ILE A 270 -25.07 6.93 -3.45
N GLY A 271 -25.87 7.64 -2.66
CA GLY A 271 -27.33 7.60 -2.67
C GLY A 271 -27.94 7.72 -4.07
N ALA A 272 -27.33 8.55 -4.93
CA ALA A 272 -27.77 8.78 -6.30
C ALA A 272 -27.48 7.61 -7.27
N HIS A 273 -26.65 6.64 -6.89
CA HIS A 273 -26.38 5.47 -7.73
C HIS A 273 -27.46 4.40 -7.58
N PRO A 274 -27.97 3.83 -8.69
CA PRO A 274 -29.01 2.79 -8.66
C PRO A 274 -28.51 1.54 -7.95
N LEU A 275 -29.45 0.83 -7.33
CA LEU A 275 -29.21 -0.50 -6.76
C LEU A 275 -29.36 -1.58 -7.85
N PRO A 276 -28.57 -2.67 -7.78
CA PRO A 276 -27.46 -2.87 -6.85
C PRO A 276 -26.23 -2.03 -7.23
N ARG A 277 -25.56 -1.48 -6.20
CA ARG A 277 -24.30 -0.77 -6.40
C ARG A 277 -23.16 -1.77 -6.48
N THR A 278 -22.18 -1.49 -7.33
CA THR A 278 -20.96 -2.30 -7.45
C THR A 278 -19.78 -1.45 -7.02
N PHE A 279 -19.08 -1.87 -5.97
CA PHE A 279 -17.79 -1.31 -5.58
C PHE A 279 -16.68 -2.09 -6.26
N GLU A 280 -15.67 -1.40 -6.80
CA GLU A 280 -14.57 -1.99 -7.55
C GLU A 280 -13.21 -1.56 -6.96
N ALA A 281 -12.27 -2.51 -6.90
CA ALA A 281 -10.85 -2.27 -6.66
C ALA A 281 -10.01 -3.30 -7.43
N PHE A 282 -8.70 -3.11 -7.46
CA PHE A 282 -7.77 -4.01 -8.15
C PHE A 282 -6.78 -4.61 -7.16
N VAL A 283 -6.42 -5.87 -7.41
CA VAL A 283 -5.31 -6.57 -6.74
C VAL A 283 -4.27 -6.99 -7.76
N PHE A 284 -3.05 -7.20 -7.29
CA PHE A 284 -1.87 -7.39 -8.15
C PHE A 284 -0.99 -8.53 -7.64
N GLY A 285 -0.21 -9.11 -8.53
CA GLY A 285 0.68 -10.20 -8.18
C GLY A 285 1.25 -10.91 -9.40
N PRO A 286 2.21 -11.83 -9.20
CA PRO A 286 2.83 -12.56 -10.29
C PRO A 286 1.81 -13.42 -11.04
N GLU A 287 2.02 -13.59 -12.34
CA GLU A 287 1.23 -14.51 -13.17
C GLU A 287 1.25 -15.93 -12.58
N GLY A 288 0.06 -16.52 -12.41
CA GLY A 288 -0.18 -17.81 -11.76
C GLY A 288 -0.27 -17.76 -10.23
N SER A 289 -0.02 -16.61 -9.60
CA SER A 289 -0.10 -16.49 -8.14
C SER A 289 -1.55 -16.50 -7.64
N VAL A 290 -1.73 -16.95 -6.39
CA VAL A 290 -2.98 -16.78 -5.65
C VAL A 290 -2.87 -15.54 -4.78
N VAL A 291 -3.89 -14.68 -4.82
CA VAL A 291 -4.10 -13.59 -3.88
C VAL A 291 -5.28 -13.93 -2.99
N GLU A 292 -5.08 -13.88 -1.68
CA GLU A 292 -6.17 -13.90 -0.71
C GLU A 292 -6.67 -12.49 -0.41
N TYR A 293 -7.96 -12.34 -0.18
CA TYR A 293 -8.54 -11.06 0.17
C TYR A 293 -9.79 -11.16 1.06
N CYS A 294 -10.05 -10.09 1.79
CA CYS A 294 -11.23 -9.90 2.61
C CYS A 294 -11.78 -8.48 2.42
N TYR A 295 -13.10 -8.33 2.60
CA TYR A 295 -13.74 -7.02 2.53
C TYR A 295 -13.93 -6.47 3.93
N GLN A 296 -13.50 -5.23 4.13
CA GLN A 296 -13.97 -4.42 5.24
C GLN A 296 -14.93 -3.37 4.67
N VAL A 297 -16.06 -3.19 5.32
CA VAL A 297 -17.07 -2.19 4.95
C VAL A 297 -17.41 -1.27 6.11
N LEU A 298 -17.80 -0.04 5.77
CA LEU A 298 -18.55 0.84 6.66
C LEU A 298 -20.01 0.81 6.22
N LEU A 299 -20.86 0.32 7.11
CA LEU A 299 -22.30 0.17 6.88
C LEU A 299 -23.06 1.30 7.55
N ARG A 300 -24.02 1.90 6.84
CA ARG A 300 -24.99 2.83 7.39
C ARG A 300 -25.97 2.07 8.28
N ARG A 301 -26.16 2.53 9.52
CA ARG A 301 -27.20 2.05 10.43
C ARG A 301 -28.48 2.88 10.29
N PRO A 302 -29.66 2.35 10.69
CA PRO A 302 -30.92 3.09 10.67
C PRO A 302 -30.87 4.44 11.42
N GLY A 303 -30.08 4.53 12.51
CA GLY A 303 -29.87 5.77 13.27
C GLY A 303 -28.90 6.78 12.64
N GLY A 304 -28.49 6.60 11.37
CA GLY A 304 -27.59 7.51 10.65
C GLY A 304 -26.11 7.35 10.94
N THR A 305 -25.72 6.67 12.01
CA THR A 305 -24.32 6.30 12.31
C THR A 305 -23.78 5.26 11.34
N VAL A 306 -22.45 5.13 11.26
CA VAL A 306 -21.79 4.04 10.52
C VAL A 306 -21.17 2.99 11.45
N ALA A 307 -21.02 1.77 10.96
CA ALA A 307 -20.33 0.70 11.67
C ALA A 307 -19.37 -0.05 10.76
N ALA A 308 -18.22 -0.44 11.31
CA ALA A 308 -17.28 -1.30 10.65
C ALA A 308 -17.78 -2.74 10.67
N ALA A 309 -17.70 -3.44 9.53
CA ALA A 309 -17.99 -4.87 9.45
C ALA A 309 -17.05 -5.56 8.48
N TRP A 310 -16.77 -6.83 8.74
CA TRP A 310 -16.10 -7.74 7.83
C TRP A 310 -17.13 -8.43 6.94
N ARG A 311 -16.88 -8.52 5.63
CA ARG A 311 -17.68 -9.28 4.67
C ARG A 311 -16.82 -10.35 4.02
N ASN A 312 -16.51 -11.37 4.80
CA ASN A 312 -15.67 -12.49 4.38
C ASN A 312 -16.53 -13.65 3.91
N ARG A 313 -15.92 -14.64 3.25
CA ARG A 313 -16.60 -15.92 3.01
C ARG A 313 -16.87 -16.54 4.38
N GLU A 314 -17.99 -17.24 4.56
CA GLU A 314 -18.33 -17.90 5.83
C GLU A 314 -17.12 -18.70 6.36
N GLY A 315 -16.45 -18.17 7.39
CA GLY A 315 -15.27 -18.77 8.01
C GLY A 315 -13.91 -18.55 7.33
N GLY A 316 -13.77 -17.74 6.27
CA GLY A 316 -12.46 -17.56 5.60
C GLY A 316 -12.33 -16.42 4.60
N ASN A 317 -11.10 -16.21 4.11
CA ASN A 317 -10.81 -15.25 3.06
C ASN A 317 -11.31 -15.75 1.68
N TRP A 318 -11.52 -14.81 0.77
CA TRP A 318 -11.68 -15.10 -0.64
C TRP A 318 -10.30 -15.26 -1.30
N SER A 319 -10.25 -15.88 -2.48
CA SER A 319 -9.03 -16.04 -3.25
C SER A 319 -9.27 -15.79 -4.74
N VAL A 320 -8.27 -15.25 -5.43
CA VAL A 320 -8.23 -15.10 -6.89
C VAL A 320 -6.87 -15.53 -7.42
N THR A 321 -6.85 -16.20 -8.56
CA THR A 321 -5.60 -16.51 -9.29
C THR A 321 -5.35 -15.43 -10.34
N LEU A 322 -4.12 -14.93 -10.41
CA LEU A 322 -3.70 -13.85 -11.31
C LEU A 322 -3.03 -14.33 -12.58
#